data_AF-A0A9P7RUA3-F1
#
_entry.id   AF-A0A9P7RUA3-F1
#
_cell.length_a   1.000
_cell.length_b   1.000
_cell.length_c   1.000
_cell.angle_alpha   90.00
_cell.angle_beta   90.00
_cell.angle_gamma   90.00
#
_symmetry.space_group_name_H-M   'P 1'
#
loop_
_entity.id
_entity.type
_entity.pdbx_description
1 polymer ?
#
loop_
_entity_poly.entity_id
_entity_poly.type
_entity_poly.pdbx_seq_one_letter_code
_entity_poly.pdbx_strand_id
1 'polypeptide(L)'
;MLAFLCHLVKIKPVDITFAVSQVIFERAQHELPRHFSEGETAAKSFIKLVEVSSSSPIRLEEMKANYESVLDSILADDSQCDPDIFLTDVIAFCTLGVARIKSRKPFKIVGWCSVAPMLLYSHLRGLSEGFSGLGKALDAVVNEIKGKAKADGITFRQASIEFNASHLTGKLVDIPELPPVADYEIYPQEVIIRVGAQSQLMMSHLATVLPALRHPSQFTPFYRTLRWFNISICLRY
;
A
#
# COMPACT_ATOMS: atom_id res chain seq x y z
N MET A 1 -5.94 1.53 5.02
CA MET A 1 -4.95 2.55 5.39
C MET A 1 -5.59 3.71 6.17
N LEU A 2 -6.49 4.54 5.61
CA LEU A 2 -7.10 5.66 6.35
C LEU A 2 -7.69 5.27 7.72
N ALA A 3 -8.54 4.23 7.75
CA ALA A 3 -9.14 3.74 9.00
C ALA A 3 -8.11 3.31 10.05
N PHE A 4 -7.04 2.62 9.61
CA PHE A 4 -5.92 2.24 10.46
C PHE A 4 -5.21 3.46 11.07
N LEU A 5 -4.96 4.50 10.27
CA LEU A 5 -4.36 5.75 10.76
C LEU A 5 -5.27 6.47 11.76
N CYS A 6 -6.57 6.50 11.49
CA CYS A 6 -7.56 7.07 12.41
C CYS A 6 -7.59 6.33 13.75
N HIS A 7 -7.43 5.01 13.73
CA HIS A 7 -7.34 4.22 14.95
C HIS A 7 -6.04 4.49 15.71
N LEU A 8 -4.92 4.62 15.00
CA LEU A 8 -3.61 4.92 15.59
C LEU A 8 -3.62 6.22 16.40
N VAL A 9 -4.16 7.32 15.83
CA VAL A 9 -4.19 8.63 16.51
C VAL A 9 -5.09 8.68 17.74
N LYS A 10 -6.08 7.78 17.84
CA LYS A 10 -6.96 7.68 19.02
C LYS A 10 -6.26 7.06 20.21
N ILE A 11 -5.23 6.26 19.95
CA ILE A 11 -4.53 5.49 20.99
C ILE A 11 -3.23 6.16 21.37
N LYS A 12 -2.55 6.77 20.39
CA LYS A 12 -1.39 7.60 20.65
C LYS A 12 -1.50 8.88 19.82
N PRO A 13 -1.29 10.08 20.41
CA PRO A 13 -1.34 11.34 19.68
C PRO A 13 -0.11 11.49 18.77
N VAL A 14 -0.16 10.84 17.61
CA VAL A 14 0.91 10.84 16.60
C VAL A 14 0.54 11.76 15.44
N ASP A 15 1.43 12.67 15.04
CA ASP A 15 1.19 13.50 13.86
C ASP A 15 1.30 12.64 12.60
N ILE A 16 0.26 12.66 11.77
CA ILE A 16 0.16 11.91 10.52
C ILE A 16 -0.07 12.88 9.36
N THR A 17 0.86 12.88 8.42
CA THR A 17 0.64 13.47 7.09
C THR A 17 0.42 12.34 6.09
N PHE A 18 -0.83 12.22 5.61
CA PHE A 18 -1.26 11.17 4.70
C PHE A 18 -1.41 11.72 3.28
N ALA A 19 -0.49 11.31 2.39
CA ALA A 19 -0.50 11.70 0.99
C ALA A 19 -1.48 10.81 0.21
N VAL A 20 -2.55 11.38 -0.31
CA VAL A 20 -3.65 10.66 -0.93
C VAL A 20 -3.77 11.07 -2.40
N SER A 21 -3.89 10.08 -3.28
CA SER A 21 -4.14 10.32 -4.70
C SER A 21 -5.35 11.23 -4.93
N GLN A 22 -5.21 12.22 -5.81
CA GLN A 22 -6.27 13.13 -6.25
C GLN A 22 -7.60 12.40 -6.48
N VAL A 23 -7.54 11.23 -7.12
CA VAL A 23 -8.74 10.52 -7.56
C VAL A 23 -9.60 9.98 -6.40
N ILE A 24 -9.05 9.87 -5.19
CA ILE A 24 -9.76 9.45 -3.97
C ILE A 24 -9.64 10.48 -2.83
N PHE A 25 -9.07 11.65 -3.10
CA PHE A 25 -8.81 12.67 -2.08
C PHE A 25 -10.11 13.18 -1.44
N GLU A 26 -11.08 13.58 -2.27
CA GLU A 26 -12.40 14.03 -1.79
C GLU A 26 -13.11 12.94 -0.96
N ARG A 27 -13.02 11.68 -1.39
CA ARG A 27 -13.56 10.56 -0.62
C ARG A 27 -12.86 10.42 0.72
N ALA A 28 -11.53 10.52 0.76
CA ALA A 28 -10.79 10.47 2.01
C ALA A 28 -11.18 11.62 2.96
N GLN A 29 -11.41 12.83 2.43
CA GLN A 29 -11.90 13.97 3.21
C GLN A 29 -13.29 13.72 3.81
N HIS A 30 -14.19 13.09 3.07
CA HIS A 30 -15.52 12.74 3.57
C HIS A 30 -15.51 11.57 4.56
N GLU A 31 -14.62 10.59 4.38
CA GLU A 31 -14.52 9.43 5.27
C GLU A 31 -13.78 9.76 6.58
N LEU A 32 -12.78 10.65 6.56
CA LEU A 32 -11.97 10.97 7.72
C LEU A 32 -12.82 11.35 8.96
N PRO A 33 -13.80 12.29 8.90
CA PRO A 33 -14.63 12.63 10.05
C PRO A 33 -15.47 11.46 10.58
N ARG A 34 -15.87 10.50 9.73
CA ARG A 34 -16.71 9.37 10.11
C ARG A 34 -16.01 8.40 11.06
N HIS A 35 -14.68 8.47 11.11
CA HIS A 35 -13.90 7.68 12.05
C HIS A 35 -13.83 8.29 13.45
N PHE A 36 -14.37 9.48 13.70
CA PHE A 36 -14.27 10.19 14.97
C PHE A 36 -15.66 10.57 15.53
N SER A 37 -15.85 10.37 16.82
CA SER A 37 -17.01 10.83 17.59
C SER A 37 -16.86 12.30 17.96
N GLU A 38 -17.94 12.96 18.41
CA GLU A 38 -17.93 14.42 18.72
C GLU A 38 -16.85 14.82 19.75
N GLY A 39 -16.51 13.94 20.70
CA GLY A 39 -15.44 14.15 21.68
C GLY A 39 -14.02 13.90 21.17
N GLU A 40 -13.84 13.33 19.97
CA GLU A 40 -12.53 12.92 19.43
C GLU A 40 -11.94 13.95 18.45
N THR A 41 -12.41 15.20 18.49
CA THR A 41 -11.96 16.27 17.58
C THR A 41 -10.45 16.54 17.68
N ALA A 42 -9.88 16.45 18.89
CA ALA A 42 -8.43 16.59 19.09
C ALA A 42 -7.64 15.42 18.47
N ALA A 43 -8.16 14.19 18.51
CA ALA A 43 -7.52 13.04 17.86
C ALA A 43 -7.51 13.21 16.34
N LYS A 44 -8.63 13.69 15.77
CA LYS A 44 -8.76 13.98 14.34
C LYS A 44 -7.75 15.02 13.86
N SER A 45 -7.43 16.04 14.67
CA SER A 45 -6.48 17.10 14.27
C SER A 45 -5.05 16.61 14.06
N PHE A 46 -4.69 15.41 14.55
CA PHE A 46 -3.40 14.80 14.27
C PHE A 46 -3.27 14.23 12.85
N ILE A 47 -4.35 14.19 12.06
CA ILE A 47 -4.31 13.69 10.67
C ILE A 47 -4.48 14.85 9.68
N LYS A 48 -3.43 15.08 8.89
CA LYS A 48 -3.42 15.98 7.74
C LYS A 48 -3.49 15.17 6.45
N LEU A 49 -4.48 15.44 5.60
CA LEU A 49 -4.56 14.88 4.25
C LEU A 49 -3.84 15.83 3.28
N VAL A 50 -2.98 15.28 2.42
CA VAL A 50 -2.30 16.04 1.36
C VAL A 50 -2.60 15.36 0.02
N GLU A 51 -2.98 16.14 -0.98
CA GLU A 51 -3.33 15.62 -2.30
C GLU A 51 -2.08 15.35 -3.15
N VAL A 52 -2.09 14.23 -3.89
CA VAL A 52 -1.07 13.88 -4.89
C VAL A 52 -1.74 13.81 -6.25
N SER A 53 -1.36 14.71 -7.15
CA SER A 53 -2.01 14.96 -8.45
C SER A 53 -2.16 13.70 -9.32
N SER A 54 -1.13 12.85 -9.37
CA SER A 54 -1.19 11.56 -10.04
C SER A 54 -0.29 10.55 -9.34
N SER A 55 -0.86 9.35 -9.14
CA SER A 55 -0.31 8.30 -8.29
C SER A 55 -0.33 6.95 -9.00
N SER A 56 -0.31 6.96 -10.33
CA SER A 56 -0.48 5.74 -11.11
C SER A 56 0.78 4.88 -11.07
N PRO A 57 0.72 3.63 -10.57
CA PRO A 57 1.87 2.74 -10.58
C PRO A 57 2.30 2.35 -12.00
N ILE A 58 1.43 2.54 -13.01
CA ILE A 58 1.77 2.31 -14.42
C ILE A 58 2.73 3.39 -14.95
N ARG A 59 2.74 4.57 -14.32
CA ARG A 59 3.56 5.72 -14.72
C ARG A 59 4.50 6.08 -13.58
N LEU A 60 5.42 5.16 -13.28
CA LEU A 60 6.31 5.25 -12.11
C LEU A 60 7.08 6.58 -12.02
N GLU A 61 7.60 7.11 -13.13
CA GLU A 61 8.33 8.39 -13.12
C GLU A 61 7.40 9.58 -12.83
N GLU A 62 6.19 9.59 -13.40
CA GLU A 62 5.18 10.62 -13.11
C GLU A 62 4.76 10.56 -11.64
N MET A 63 4.49 9.35 -11.14
CA MET A 63 4.18 9.11 -9.73
C MET A 63 5.32 9.61 -8.84
N LYS A 64 6.57 9.23 -9.12
CA LYS A 64 7.76 9.65 -8.38
C LYS A 64 7.88 11.17 -8.33
N ALA A 65 7.74 11.87 -9.45
CA ALA A 65 7.83 13.33 -9.53
C ALA A 65 6.72 14.02 -8.71
N ASN A 66 5.49 13.49 -8.75
CA ASN A 66 4.39 14.04 -7.94
C ASN A 66 4.62 13.81 -6.44
N TYR A 67 5.16 12.65 -6.04
CA TYR A 67 5.54 12.40 -4.65
C TYR A 67 6.66 13.30 -4.17
N GLU A 68 7.65 13.52 -5.02
CA GLU A 68 8.74 14.45 -4.75
C GLU A 68 8.20 15.85 -4.49
N SER A 69 7.32 16.36 -5.35
CA SER A 69 6.69 17.67 -5.16
C SER A 69 5.86 17.78 -3.87
N VAL A 70 5.12 16.73 -3.52
CA VAL A 70 4.35 16.70 -2.27
C VAL A 70 5.26 16.64 -1.05
N LEU A 71 6.32 15.83 -1.09
CA LEU A 71 7.27 15.76 0.01
C LEU A 71 8.04 17.07 0.18
N ASP A 72 8.42 17.74 -0.90
CA ASP A 72 9.01 19.08 -0.84
C ASP A 72 8.06 20.08 -0.17
N SER A 73 6.78 20.04 -0.52
CA SER A 73 5.76 20.91 0.09
C SER A 73 5.57 20.62 1.57
N ILE A 74 5.66 19.36 1.99
CA ILE A 74 5.60 18.95 3.40
C ILE A 74 6.85 19.41 4.16
N LEU A 75 8.03 19.24 3.58
CA LEU A 75 9.30 19.58 4.25
C LEU A 75 9.60 21.09 4.26
N ALA A 76 8.97 21.86 3.36
CA ALA A 76 9.05 23.32 3.34
C ALA A 76 8.11 23.99 4.35
N ASP A 77 7.14 23.26 4.90
CA ASP A 77 6.26 23.75 5.96
C ASP A 77 7.02 23.67 7.30
N ASP A 78 7.43 24.82 7.85
CA ASP A 78 8.19 24.89 9.11
C ASP A 78 7.42 24.32 10.31
N SER A 79 6.09 24.15 10.20
CA SER A 79 5.29 23.46 11.21
C SER A 79 5.43 21.93 11.16
N GLN A 80 6.02 21.40 10.09
CA GLN A 80 6.26 19.97 9.87
C GLN A 80 7.70 19.60 10.21
N CYS A 81 7.88 18.38 10.71
CA CYS A 81 9.20 17.81 10.95
C CYS A 81 9.47 16.64 9.99
N ASP A 82 10.73 16.25 9.87
CA ASP A 82 11.08 15.00 9.19
C ASP A 82 10.40 13.80 9.88
N PRO A 83 9.95 12.79 9.12
CA PRO A 83 9.28 11.62 9.66
C PRO A 83 10.19 10.78 10.56
N ASP A 84 9.60 10.15 11.58
CA ASP A 84 10.22 9.04 12.31
C ASP A 84 9.92 7.69 11.62
N ILE A 85 8.74 7.58 11.01
CA ILE A 85 8.32 6.44 10.20
C ILE A 85 7.80 6.92 8.86
N PHE A 86 8.22 6.23 7.80
CA PHE A 86 7.64 6.30 6.47
C PHE A 86 6.84 5.04 6.18
N LEU A 87 5.51 5.14 6.19
CA LEU A 87 4.59 4.04 5.91
C LEU A 87 4.12 4.15 4.46
N THR A 88 4.42 3.18 3.60
CA THR A 88 4.08 3.25 2.16
C THR A 88 3.35 2.02 1.68
N ASP A 89 2.41 2.17 0.74
CA ASP A 89 1.90 0.99 0.04
C ASP A 89 3.01 0.34 -0.76
N VAL A 90 3.12 -0.98 -0.68
CA VAL A 90 4.16 -1.78 -1.33
C VAL A 90 4.26 -1.56 -2.84
N ILE A 91 3.19 -1.19 -3.51
CA ILE A 91 3.21 -0.86 -4.96
C ILE A 91 3.84 0.52 -5.24
N ALA A 92 3.89 1.40 -4.23
CA ALA A 92 4.44 2.75 -4.33
C ALA A 92 5.90 2.79 -3.87
N PHE A 93 6.63 1.69 -4.06
CA PHE A 93 8.02 1.53 -3.65
C PHE A 93 8.96 2.60 -4.24
N CYS A 94 8.63 3.19 -5.39
CA CYS A 94 9.44 4.26 -5.99
C CYS A 94 9.52 5.51 -5.09
N THR A 95 8.56 5.69 -4.18
CA THR A 95 8.55 6.79 -3.21
C THR A 95 9.59 6.63 -2.11
N LEU A 96 10.09 5.41 -1.87
CA LEU A 96 11.12 5.15 -0.86
C LEU A 96 12.44 5.84 -1.19
N GLY A 97 12.83 5.83 -2.47
CA GLY A 97 14.04 6.52 -2.92
C GLY A 97 13.93 8.03 -2.73
N VAL A 98 12.78 8.60 -3.06
CA VAL A 98 12.49 10.02 -2.89
C VAL A 98 12.54 10.41 -1.40
N ALA A 99 11.85 9.66 -0.54
CA ALA A 99 11.83 9.92 0.90
C ALA A 99 13.23 9.85 1.52
N ARG A 100 14.05 8.86 1.11
CA ARG A 100 15.43 8.72 1.59
C ARG A 100 16.33 9.87 1.18
N ILE A 101 16.18 10.39 -0.04
CA ILE A 101 17.00 11.49 -0.54
C ILE A 101 16.65 12.80 0.16
N LYS A 102 15.36 13.03 0.45
CA LYS A 102 14.89 14.30 1.00
C LYS A 102 14.88 14.39 2.52
N SER A 103 14.76 13.26 3.22
CA SER A 103 14.74 13.26 4.69
C SER A 103 16.07 13.75 5.26
N ARG A 104 16.00 14.70 6.20
CA ARG A 104 17.17 15.26 6.90
C ARG A 104 17.65 14.37 8.05
N LYS A 105 16.88 13.35 8.43
CA LYS A 105 17.24 12.36 9.46
C LYS A 105 16.93 10.92 9.03
N PRO A 106 17.56 9.90 9.65
CA PRO A 106 17.16 8.51 9.47
C PRO A 106 15.71 8.27 9.94
N PHE A 107 14.99 7.40 9.25
CA PHE A 107 13.61 7.01 9.57
C PHE A 107 13.39 5.52 9.33
N LYS A 108 12.39 4.93 9.98
CA LYS A 108 11.97 3.54 9.75
C LYS A 108 11.02 3.45 8.57
N ILE A 109 11.10 2.38 7.78
CA ILE A 109 10.18 2.13 6.66
C ILE A 109 9.22 1.02 7.05
N VAL A 110 7.92 1.25 6.86
CA VAL A 110 6.87 0.24 7.01
C VAL A 110 6.15 0.08 5.68
N GLY A 111 6.06 -1.15 5.18
CA GLY A 111 5.30 -1.47 3.97
C GLY A 111 3.86 -1.85 4.31
N TRP A 112 2.89 -1.16 3.73
CA TRP A 112 1.48 -1.51 3.77
C TRP A 112 1.13 -2.37 2.55
N CYS A 113 0.67 -3.60 2.80
CA CYS A 113 0.23 -4.50 1.74
C CYS A 113 -1.29 -4.58 1.75
N SER A 114 -1.94 -3.71 0.96
CA SER A 114 -3.40 -3.70 0.79
C SER A 114 -3.92 -4.76 -0.17
N VAL A 115 -3.07 -5.72 -0.56
CA VAL A 115 -3.45 -6.84 -1.40
C VAL A 115 -3.06 -8.14 -0.70
N ALA A 116 -3.76 -9.22 -1.07
CA ALA A 116 -3.28 -10.56 -0.85
C ALA A 116 -1.77 -10.63 -1.14
N PRO A 117 -0.91 -11.09 -0.22
CA PRO A 117 0.54 -11.23 -0.45
C PRO A 117 0.87 -11.98 -1.75
N MET A 118 -0.04 -12.85 -2.16
CA MET A 118 -0.02 -13.62 -3.40
C MET A 118 -0.03 -12.80 -4.69
N LEU A 119 -0.64 -11.62 -4.68
CA LEU A 119 -0.59 -10.70 -5.82
C LEU A 119 0.81 -10.09 -5.97
N LEU A 120 1.55 -9.97 -4.88
CA LEU A 120 2.94 -9.51 -4.92
C LEU A 120 3.92 -10.64 -5.17
N TYR A 121 3.48 -11.90 -5.22
CA TYR A 121 4.37 -13.06 -5.36
C TYR A 121 5.35 -12.94 -6.52
N SER A 122 4.90 -12.48 -7.70
CA SER A 122 5.80 -12.33 -8.87
C SER A 122 6.88 -11.27 -8.64
N HIS A 123 6.57 -10.21 -7.90
CA HIS A 123 7.50 -9.13 -7.57
C HIS A 123 8.42 -9.55 -6.41
N LEU A 124 7.85 -10.10 -5.34
CA LEU A 124 8.56 -10.60 -4.17
C LEU A 124 9.47 -11.78 -4.52
N ARG A 125 9.11 -12.62 -5.49
CA ARG A 125 9.97 -13.71 -5.99
C ARG A 125 11.20 -13.15 -6.69
N GLY A 126 11.05 -12.11 -7.52
CA GLY A 126 12.19 -11.41 -8.12
C GLY A 126 13.10 -10.76 -7.07
N LEU A 127 12.53 -10.25 -5.98
CA LEU A 127 13.28 -9.70 -4.84
C LEU A 127 13.84 -10.79 -3.91
N SER A 128 13.27 -12.00 -3.92
CA SER A 128 13.63 -13.09 -3.00
C SER A 128 15.01 -13.68 -3.28
N GLU A 129 15.59 -13.42 -4.44
CA GLU A 129 16.99 -13.74 -4.74
C GLU A 129 17.95 -13.03 -3.77
N GLY A 130 17.54 -11.89 -3.19
CA GLY A 130 18.28 -11.15 -2.17
C GLY A 130 17.91 -11.47 -0.71
N PHE A 131 16.86 -12.26 -0.46
CA PHE A 131 16.38 -12.56 0.90
C PHE A 131 16.31 -14.08 1.12
N SER A 132 17.26 -14.62 1.88
CA SER A 132 17.34 -16.06 2.15
C SER A 132 16.04 -16.60 2.77
N GLY A 133 15.52 -17.68 2.19
CA GLY A 133 14.31 -18.36 2.67
C GLY A 133 12.97 -17.77 2.20
N LEU A 134 12.92 -16.51 1.78
CA LEU A 134 11.69 -15.87 1.30
C LEU A 134 11.12 -16.58 0.08
N GLY A 135 11.97 -16.93 -0.90
CA GLY A 135 11.53 -17.61 -2.13
C GLY A 135 10.89 -18.98 -1.84
N LYS A 136 11.47 -19.76 -0.92
CA LYS A 136 10.93 -21.07 -0.54
C LYS A 136 9.58 -20.95 0.17
N ALA A 137 9.45 -20.01 1.10
CA ALA A 137 8.20 -19.75 1.80
C ALA A 137 7.09 -19.34 0.81
N LEU A 138 7.41 -18.43 -0.11
CA LEU A 138 6.49 -17.99 -1.16
C LEU A 138 6.08 -19.14 -2.09
N ASP A 139 7.01 -20.01 -2.50
CA ASP A 139 6.73 -21.17 -3.34
C ASP A 139 5.79 -22.16 -2.65
N ALA A 140 5.95 -22.39 -1.35
CA ALA A 140 5.07 -23.26 -0.56
C ALA A 140 3.62 -22.76 -0.61
N VAL A 141 3.41 -21.46 -0.34
CA VAL A 141 2.07 -20.85 -0.37
C VAL A 141 1.44 -20.92 -1.77
N VAL A 142 2.22 -20.65 -2.83
CA VAL A 142 1.73 -20.78 -4.22
C VAL A 142 1.30 -22.22 -4.52
N ASN A 143 2.08 -23.20 -4.09
CA ASN A 143 1.78 -24.60 -4.34
C ASN A 143 0.50 -25.04 -3.62
N GLU A 144 0.28 -24.56 -2.40
CA GLU A 144 -0.95 -24.83 -1.65
C GLU A 144 -2.19 -24.26 -2.35
N ILE A 145 -2.12 -23.00 -2.80
CA ILE A 145 -3.22 -22.37 -3.54
C ILE A 145 -3.48 -23.07 -4.88
N LYS A 146 -2.43 -23.48 -5.60
CA LYS A 146 -2.58 -24.29 -6.83
C LYS A 146 -3.24 -25.63 -6.52
N GLY A 147 -2.86 -26.26 -5.41
CA GLY A 147 -3.46 -27.50 -4.92
C GLY A 147 -4.96 -27.33 -4.70
N LYS A 148 -5.34 -26.31 -3.94
CA LYS A 148 -6.74 -25.94 -3.67
C LYS A 148 -7.51 -25.63 -4.97
N ALA A 149 -6.97 -24.79 -5.85
CA ALA A 149 -7.60 -24.46 -7.13
C ALA A 149 -7.89 -25.71 -7.97
N LYS A 150 -6.94 -26.64 -8.02
CA LYS A 150 -7.08 -27.91 -8.73
C LYS A 150 -8.11 -28.83 -8.07
N ALA A 151 -8.09 -28.94 -6.74
CA ALA A 151 -8.99 -29.80 -5.98
C ALA A 151 -10.46 -29.35 -6.10
N ASP A 152 -10.69 -28.03 -6.02
CA ASP A 152 -12.04 -27.45 -5.98
C ASP A 152 -12.59 -27.09 -7.37
N GLY A 153 -11.77 -27.23 -8.42
CA GLY A 153 -12.16 -26.86 -9.79
C GLY A 153 -12.37 -25.35 -9.99
N ILE A 154 -11.73 -24.52 -9.16
CA ILE A 154 -11.85 -23.06 -9.19
C ILE A 154 -10.59 -22.41 -9.78
N THR A 155 -10.69 -21.13 -10.14
CA THR A 155 -9.52 -20.39 -10.60
C THR A 155 -8.50 -20.21 -9.48
N PHE A 156 -7.21 -20.15 -9.82
CA PHE A 156 -6.14 -19.81 -8.86
C PHE A 156 -6.46 -18.52 -8.08
N ARG A 157 -7.12 -17.57 -8.74
CA ARG A 157 -7.58 -16.31 -8.13
C ARG A 157 -8.63 -16.55 -7.04
N GLN A 158 -9.68 -17.32 -7.31
CA GLN A 158 -10.69 -17.67 -6.31
C GLN A 158 -10.05 -18.43 -5.14
N ALA A 159 -9.23 -19.45 -5.43
CA ALA A 159 -8.50 -20.19 -4.42
C ALA A 159 -7.60 -19.28 -3.58
N SER A 160 -6.96 -18.28 -4.19
CA SER A 160 -6.14 -17.31 -3.46
C SER A 160 -6.97 -16.40 -2.55
N ILE A 161 -8.15 -15.96 -2.98
CA ILE A 161 -9.06 -15.15 -2.15
C ILE A 161 -9.52 -15.98 -0.95
N GLU A 162 -9.96 -17.21 -1.19
CA GLU A 162 -10.39 -18.12 -0.11
C GLU A 162 -9.24 -18.47 0.83
N PHE A 163 -8.06 -18.80 0.30
CA PHE A 163 -6.87 -19.06 1.11
C PHE A 163 -6.49 -17.84 1.96
N ASN A 164 -6.62 -16.64 1.43
CA ASN A 164 -6.35 -15.43 2.20
C ASN A 164 -7.42 -15.17 3.27
N ALA A 165 -8.69 -15.34 2.92
CA ALA A 165 -9.81 -15.19 3.84
C ALA A 165 -9.82 -16.26 4.94
N SER A 166 -9.30 -17.47 4.69
CA SER A 166 -9.27 -18.55 5.70
C SER A 166 -8.34 -18.25 6.88
N HIS A 167 -7.48 -17.24 6.77
CA HIS A 167 -6.63 -16.77 7.86
C HIS A 167 -7.31 -15.66 8.70
N LEU A 168 -8.47 -15.18 8.27
CA LEU A 168 -9.27 -14.20 9.01
C LEU A 168 -10.20 -14.92 9.98
N THR A 169 -9.92 -14.75 11.27
CA THR A 169 -10.63 -15.41 12.37
C THR A 169 -11.45 -14.43 13.21
N GLY A 170 -11.35 -13.14 12.96
CA GLY A 170 -11.93 -12.08 13.79
C GLY A 170 -11.22 -11.90 15.13
N LYS A 171 -10.09 -12.60 15.35
CA LYS A 171 -9.36 -12.52 16.61
C LYS A 171 -8.59 -11.21 16.69
N LEU A 172 -8.52 -10.67 17.90
CA LEU A 172 -7.63 -9.56 18.19
C LEU A 172 -6.18 -10.03 18.05
N VAL A 173 -5.42 -9.32 17.22
CA VAL A 173 -3.99 -9.46 17.06
C VAL A 173 -3.33 -8.38 17.89
N ASP A 174 -2.40 -8.78 18.77
CA ASP A 174 -1.58 -7.88 19.54
C ASP A 174 -0.25 -7.67 18.81
N ILE A 175 -0.09 -6.51 18.18
CA ILE A 175 1.14 -6.11 17.51
C ILE A 175 1.84 -5.11 18.45
N PRO A 176 3.09 -5.36 18.87
CA PRO A 176 3.79 -4.45 19.78
C PRO A 176 3.74 -3.00 19.31
N GLU A 177 3.46 -2.08 20.23
CA GLU A 177 3.33 -0.63 20.00
C GLU A 177 2.13 -0.20 19.15
N LEU A 178 1.29 -1.14 18.71
CA LEU A 178 0.04 -0.86 18.04
C LEU A 178 -1.15 -1.24 18.94
N PRO A 179 -2.31 -0.60 18.71
CA PRO A 179 -3.57 -1.05 19.28
C PRO A 179 -3.91 -2.52 19.00
N PRO A 180 -4.65 -3.20 19.89
CA PRO A 180 -5.30 -4.46 19.52
C PRO A 180 -6.23 -4.21 18.34
N VAL A 181 -5.93 -4.85 17.21
CA VAL A 181 -6.73 -4.79 15.98
C VAL A 181 -7.24 -6.17 15.67
N ALA A 182 -8.49 -6.28 15.20
CA ALA A 182 -8.95 -7.56 14.69
C ALA A 182 -8.15 -7.95 13.43
N ASP A 183 -7.88 -9.23 13.23
CA ASP A 183 -7.13 -9.73 12.07
C ASP A 183 -7.76 -9.37 10.71
N TYR A 184 -9.06 -9.09 10.64
CA TYR A 184 -9.69 -8.58 9.42
C TYR A 184 -9.39 -7.10 9.15
N GLU A 185 -9.01 -6.32 10.17
CA GLU A 185 -8.71 -4.89 10.04
C GLU A 185 -7.33 -4.64 9.43
N ILE A 186 -6.42 -5.61 9.61
CA ILE A 186 -5.12 -5.65 8.91
C ILE A 186 -5.27 -6.18 7.47
N TYR A 187 -6.44 -6.73 7.13
CA TYR A 187 -6.73 -7.20 5.79
C TYR A 187 -7.39 -6.11 4.93
N PRO A 188 -7.20 -6.13 3.60
CA PRO A 188 -7.89 -5.20 2.73
C PRO A 188 -9.39 -5.47 2.81
N GLN A 189 -10.14 -4.48 3.28
CA GLN A 189 -11.60 -4.58 3.26
C GLN A 189 -12.08 -4.71 1.82
N GLU A 190 -13.14 -5.50 1.60
CA GLU A 190 -13.71 -5.70 0.27
C GLU A 190 -13.93 -4.35 -0.41
N VAL A 191 -13.21 -4.13 -1.50
CA VAL A 191 -13.49 -3.02 -2.39
C VAL A 191 -14.83 -3.35 -3.02
N ILE A 192 -15.85 -2.49 -2.82
CA ILE A 192 -17.15 -2.57 -3.52
C ILE A 192 -16.94 -2.21 -5.01
N ILE A 193 -16.08 -2.94 -5.72
CA ILE A 193 -15.86 -2.87 -7.17
C ILE A 193 -15.48 -4.29 -7.62
N ARG A 194 -16.07 -4.76 -8.73
CA ARG A 194 -15.74 -6.05 -9.34
C ARG A 194 -14.22 -6.14 -9.57
N VAL A 195 -13.54 -6.91 -8.73
CA VAL A 195 -12.08 -7.09 -8.63
C VAL A 195 -11.44 -7.67 -9.92
N GLY A 196 -12.20 -7.87 -11.00
CA GLY A 196 -11.72 -8.40 -12.28
C GLY A 196 -10.74 -7.48 -13.01
N ALA A 197 -10.90 -6.16 -12.90
CA ALA A 197 -10.01 -5.20 -13.58
C ALA A 197 -8.60 -5.15 -12.96
N GLN A 198 -8.51 -5.34 -11.65
CA GLN A 198 -7.30 -5.11 -10.86
C GLN A 198 -6.21 -6.17 -11.09
N SER A 199 -6.61 -7.44 -11.22
CA SER A 199 -5.68 -8.57 -11.45
C SER A 199 -5.09 -8.56 -12.86
N GLN A 200 -5.89 -8.14 -13.86
CA GLN A 200 -5.49 -8.12 -15.26
C GLN A 200 -4.48 -7.01 -15.54
N LEU A 201 -4.63 -5.85 -14.89
CA LEU A 201 -3.70 -4.72 -14.93
C LEU A 201 -2.30 -5.09 -14.42
N MET A 202 -2.24 -5.75 -13.26
CA MET A 202 -0.98 -6.12 -12.61
C MET A 202 -0.24 -7.21 -13.42
N MET A 203 -0.98 -8.14 -14.05
CA MET A 203 -0.44 -9.14 -14.97
C MET A 203 0.01 -8.54 -16.32
N SER A 204 -0.70 -7.55 -16.86
CA SER A 204 -0.26 -6.85 -18.08
C SER A 204 1.00 -6.02 -17.85
N HIS A 205 1.14 -5.39 -16.67
CA HIS A 205 2.33 -4.64 -16.31
C HIS A 205 3.55 -5.56 -16.12
N LEU A 206 3.35 -6.76 -15.58
CA LEU A 206 4.38 -7.81 -15.46
C LEU A 206 4.96 -8.24 -16.82
N ALA A 207 4.13 -8.32 -17.86
CA ALA A 207 4.60 -8.66 -19.21
C ALA A 207 5.47 -7.56 -19.84
N THR A 208 5.30 -6.30 -19.43
CA THR A 208 6.03 -5.15 -19.99
C THR A 208 7.28 -4.76 -19.19
N VAL A 209 7.24 -4.87 -17.85
CA VAL A 209 8.32 -4.38 -16.97
C VAL A 209 9.46 -5.39 -16.81
N LEU A 210 9.16 -6.70 -16.77
CA LEU A 210 10.19 -7.74 -16.62
C LEU A 210 11.21 -7.77 -17.78
N PRO A 211 10.81 -7.58 -19.05
CA PRO A 211 11.76 -7.43 -20.16
C PRO A 211 12.49 -6.08 -20.14
N ALA A 212 11.83 -4.99 -19.74
CA ALA A 212 12.41 -3.64 -19.70
C ALA A 212 13.52 -3.50 -18.64
N LEU A 213 13.44 -4.25 -17.54
CA LEU A 213 14.53 -4.38 -16.55
C LEU A 213 15.73 -5.17 -17.09
N ARG A 214 15.57 -5.95 -18.17
CA ARG A 214 16.65 -6.69 -18.84
C ARG A 214 17.24 -5.92 -20.02
N HIS A 215 16.43 -5.17 -20.77
CA HIS A 215 16.86 -4.40 -21.96
C HIS A 215 16.07 -3.08 -22.13
N PRO A 216 16.60 -1.91 -21.71
CA PRO A 216 15.87 -0.63 -21.68
C PRO A 216 15.45 -0.03 -23.04
N SER A 217 15.97 -0.53 -24.16
CA SER A 217 15.84 0.10 -25.48
C SER A 217 14.60 -0.32 -26.31
N GLN A 218 13.72 -1.18 -25.79
CA GLN A 218 12.65 -1.81 -26.57
C GLN A 218 11.22 -1.44 -26.13
N PHE A 219 10.98 -0.20 -25.71
CA PHE A 219 9.65 0.21 -25.23
C PHE A 219 8.78 0.81 -26.35
N THR A 220 7.59 0.27 -26.58
CA THR A 220 6.51 0.89 -27.39
C THR A 220 5.19 0.87 -26.61
N PRO A 221 4.40 1.96 -26.59
CA PRO A 221 3.24 2.05 -25.71
C PRO A 221 1.95 1.54 -26.40
N PHE A 222 1.24 0.64 -25.72
CA PHE A 222 -0.15 0.31 -26.01
C PHE A 222 -0.99 0.72 -24.79
N TYR A 223 -1.92 1.66 -24.94
CA TYR A 223 -2.80 2.09 -23.84
C TYR A 223 -4.25 2.22 -24.29
N ARG A 224 -5.16 1.57 -23.56
CA ARG A 224 -6.50 2.10 -23.26
C ARG A 224 -7.00 1.58 -21.89
N THR A 225 -7.27 2.57 -21.01
CA THR A 225 -8.23 2.62 -19.89
C THR A 225 -8.05 1.73 -18.63
N LEU A 226 -7.53 2.34 -17.54
CA LEU A 226 -8.15 2.54 -16.19
C LEU A 226 -7.07 2.75 -15.09
N ARG A 227 -7.38 3.61 -14.11
CA ARG A 227 -6.47 4.20 -13.10
C ARG A 227 -6.50 3.40 -11.77
N TRP A 228 -5.95 3.95 -10.67
CA TRP A 228 -6.14 3.60 -9.23
C TRP A 228 -5.03 2.81 -8.52
N PHE A 229 -4.47 3.35 -7.41
CA PHE A 229 -4.10 2.71 -6.12
C PHE A 229 -3.51 3.72 -5.06
N ASN A 230 -3.46 3.33 -3.76
CA ASN A 230 -3.15 4.12 -2.54
C ASN A 230 -1.66 4.12 -2.12
N ILE A 231 -1.18 5.16 -1.42
CA ILE A 231 0.26 5.46 -1.24
C ILE A 231 0.59 6.24 0.07
N SER A 232 1.86 6.13 0.50
CA SER A 232 2.77 6.85 1.44
C SER A 232 2.30 7.86 2.50
N ILE A 233 2.93 7.74 3.68
CA ILE A 233 2.66 8.45 4.94
C ILE A 233 3.97 8.77 5.67
N CYS A 234 4.02 9.95 6.31
CA CYS A 234 4.96 10.30 7.38
C CYS A 234 4.26 10.18 8.75
N LEU A 235 4.84 9.44 9.70
CA LEU A 235 4.40 9.40 11.11
C LEU A 235 5.47 10.00 12.03
N ARG A 236 5.01 10.65 13.11
CA ARG A 236 5.82 11.17 14.23
C ARG A 236 5.37 10.56 15.56
N TYR A 237 6.30 10.27 16.47
CA TYR A 237 6.00 9.85 17.85
C TYR A 237 6.34 10.91 18.89
#